data_AF-A0AAV9Y1K7-F1
#
_entry.id   AF-A0AAV9Y1K7-F1
#
_cell.length_a   1.000
_cell.length_b   1.000
_cell.length_c   1.000
_cell.angle_alpha   90.00
_cell.angle_beta   90.00
_cell.angle_gamma   90.00
#
_symmetry.space_group_name_H-M   'P 1'
#
loop_
_entity.id
_entity.type
_entity.pdbx_description
1 polymer ?
#
loop_
_entity_poly.entity_id
_entity_poly.type
_entity_poly.pdbx_seq_one_letter_code
_entity_poly.pdbx_strand_id
1 'polypeptide(L)'
;MREERGKLSSFREFFIKRKTSAVFGATVLIIGNVVSKSMSFFINIYIARKIDSSLFGVGFVSIALITTLSQSLNKKCFRRVALHDVNTQRNDLKMQSSVNVSWLSVLSTMTLSTLLCIIWIYRPPENVLSRPELMGSYSASVILAGFSSVIESLVEPLIFDLIKKDLVFMRSFVEILSGISRSLVLFYAVRSERKNLDILYFPLGQLTYSIVYLLFTLLICTFSSSWFMGENQAKGIRNGNSVGRDEISSLLPKKLRDYNINCNHGSFYSIGKEFTLEQHSKLLRQFFLTCIQSTIFQEADKILVLSLFSSKEWSNFGIISNLANIATRVFFSPIEDIATERFKNIKFNFKSKNVIGHISTQLSPLRQLLFITTCIGVNAISFGPPISSELINIIYGPKWVNENNILLFSANLYLLSLLSLHGIMESLLFSLGGVLQVSKYRKMSLCLFFIHIFNIFTFRDKGCITILFSNSFTLTTQIIYCFSFIFSLIKPAFNNKNKLLQLVKSIPILFIENDSRPIYLLVIFGGIVQRLTLFFIKNLNHSKKIPNNPIFIFIVSFAIALFTSIASIPPFLKILKTTQLTNTH
;
A
#
# COMPACT_ATOMS: atom_id res chain seq x y z
N MET A 1 22.47 22.41 -32.70
CA MET A 1 21.45 21.72 -33.53
C MET A 1 21.80 20.27 -33.96
N ARG A 2 23.00 19.94 -34.48
CA ARG A 2 23.35 18.52 -34.81
C ARG A 2 23.66 17.67 -33.56
N GLU A 3 24.31 18.23 -32.54
CA GLU A 3 24.57 17.54 -31.25
C GLU A 3 23.31 17.25 -30.44
N GLU A 4 22.33 18.16 -30.42
CA GLU A 4 21.04 17.94 -29.75
C GLU A 4 20.20 16.85 -30.42
N ARG A 5 20.24 16.76 -31.77
CA ARG A 5 19.62 15.64 -32.50
C ARG A 5 20.32 14.31 -32.20
N GLY A 6 21.64 14.31 -32.00
CA GLY A 6 22.41 13.15 -31.56
C GLY A 6 22.00 12.67 -30.16
N LYS A 7 21.87 13.58 -29.19
CA LYS A 7 21.38 13.27 -27.84
C LYS A 7 19.93 12.77 -27.86
N LEU A 8 19.04 13.41 -28.64
CA LEU A 8 17.65 12.96 -28.83
C LEU A 8 17.57 11.58 -29.49
N SER A 9 18.49 11.26 -30.42
CA SER A 9 18.56 9.95 -31.08
C SER A 9 19.05 8.85 -30.12
N SER A 10 20.02 9.14 -29.25
CA SER A 10 20.46 8.21 -28.20
C SER A 10 19.38 7.98 -27.14
N PHE A 11 18.60 9.02 -26.81
CA PHE A 11 17.42 8.91 -25.95
C PHE A 11 16.32 8.09 -26.63
N ARG A 12 16.08 8.30 -27.92
CA ARG A 12 15.15 7.50 -28.73
C ARG A 12 15.53 6.02 -28.73
N GLU A 13 16.80 5.70 -28.94
CA GLU A 13 17.29 4.31 -28.91
C GLU A 13 17.21 3.69 -27.51
N PHE A 14 17.49 4.47 -26.45
CA PHE A 14 17.34 4.04 -25.07
C PHE A 14 15.89 3.64 -24.71
N PHE A 15 14.90 4.36 -25.24
CA PHE A 15 13.48 4.08 -25.01
C PHE A 15 12.91 2.98 -25.93
N ILE A 16 13.31 2.93 -27.20
CA ILE A 16 12.85 1.92 -28.17
C ILE A 16 13.41 0.53 -27.84
N LYS A 17 14.67 0.46 -27.39
CA LYS A 17 15.30 -0.82 -26.98
C LYS A 17 14.68 -1.38 -25.69
N ARG A 18 13.99 -0.56 -24.89
CA ARG A 18 13.33 -0.95 -23.63
C ARG A 18 11.95 -1.61 -23.76
N LYS A 19 11.43 -1.76 -24.98
CA LYS A 19 10.25 -2.60 -25.24
C LYS A 19 10.52 -4.11 -25.00
N THR A 20 11.77 -4.50 -24.71
CA THR A 20 12.22 -5.90 -24.65
C THR A 20 12.35 -6.53 -23.25
N SER A 21 11.92 -5.88 -22.17
CA SER A 21 11.33 -6.67 -21.08
C SER A 21 10.41 -5.85 -20.20
N ALA A 22 9.11 -6.14 -20.28
CA ALA A 22 8.14 -5.74 -19.27
C ALA A 22 8.63 -6.09 -17.84
N VAL A 23 9.45 -7.15 -17.72
CA VAL A 23 10.16 -7.55 -16.50
C VAL A 23 11.14 -6.48 -16.02
N PHE A 24 12.02 -5.92 -16.87
CA PHE A 24 12.93 -4.85 -16.43
C PHE A 24 12.17 -3.59 -16.02
N GLY A 25 11.12 -3.22 -16.78
CA GLY A 25 10.21 -2.15 -16.37
C GLY A 25 9.63 -2.39 -14.98
N ALA A 26 8.97 -3.54 -14.76
CA ALA A 26 8.38 -3.91 -13.47
C ALA A 26 9.42 -3.95 -12.33
N THR A 27 10.62 -4.49 -12.56
CA THR A 27 11.68 -4.53 -11.53
C THR A 27 12.17 -3.14 -11.14
N VAL A 28 12.39 -2.23 -12.09
CA VAL A 28 12.78 -0.84 -11.80
C VAL A 28 11.68 -0.12 -11.03
N LEU A 29 10.40 -0.38 -11.33
CA LEU A 29 9.28 0.19 -10.59
C LEU A 29 9.21 -0.33 -9.15
N ILE A 30 9.40 -1.62 -8.95
CA ILE A 30 9.44 -2.23 -7.61
C ILE A 30 10.59 -1.64 -6.81
N ILE A 31 11.80 -1.60 -7.37
CA ILE A 31 12.99 -1.04 -6.71
C ILE A 31 12.77 0.44 -6.39
N GLY A 32 12.28 1.23 -7.34
CA GLY A 32 12.02 2.65 -7.14
C GLY A 32 10.98 2.93 -6.05
N ASN A 33 9.91 2.12 -5.98
CA ASN A 33 8.91 2.20 -4.91
C ASN A 33 9.50 1.85 -3.54
N VAL A 34 10.36 0.83 -3.48
CA VAL A 34 11.09 0.44 -2.25
C VAL A 34 11.97 1.60 -1.78
N VAL A 35 12.75 2.21 -2.68
CA VAL A 35 13.64 3.33 -2.37
C VAL A 35 12.85 4.55 -1.89
N SER A 36 11.79 4.96 -2.60
CA SER A 36 10.96 6.12 -2.25
C SER A 36 10.28 5.97 -0.88
N LYS A 37 9.72 4.77 -0.61
CA LYS A 37 9.09 4.45 0.69
C LYS A 37 10.11 4.41 1.82
N SER A 38 11.30 3.85 1.57
CA SER A 38 12.40 3.81 2.55
C SER A 38 12.90 5.21 2.89
N MET A 39 13.09 6.07 1.89
CA MET A 39 13.49 7.47 2.08
C MET A 39 12.47 8.23 2.93
N SER A 40 11.19 8.10 2.57
CA SER A 40 10.08 8.71 3.33
C SER A 40 10.06 8.24 4.79
N PHE A 41 10.36 6.96 5.03
CA PHE A 41 10.44 6.38 6.37
C PHE A 41 11.59 6.98 7.21
N PHE A 42 12.81 7.06 6.66
CA PHE A 42 13.95 7.65 7.38
C PHE A 42 13.72 9.13 7.71
N ILE A 43 13.07 9.87 6.82
CA ILE A 43 12.70 11.26 7.11
C ILE A 43 11.62 11.34 8.18
N ASN A 44 10.63 10.45 8.18
CA ASN A 44 9.66 10.40 9.27
C ASN A 44 10.32 10.07 10.62
N ILE A 45 11.37 9.26 10.64
CA ILE A 45 12.20 9.04 11.84
C ILE A 45 12.88 10.34 12.28
N TYR A 46 13.51 11.04 11.34
CA TYR A 46 14.18 12.32 11.60
C TYR A 46 13.20 13.37 12.17
N ILE A 47 12.01 13.49 11.55
CA ILE A 47 10.91 14.34 12.00
C ILE A 47 10.49 13.96 13.43
N ALA A 48 10.24 12.68 13.69
CA ALA A 48 9.82 12.18 15.00
C ALA A 48 10.86 12.43 16.10
N ARG A 49 12.16 12.53 15.77
CA ARG A 49 13.21 12.91 16.73
C ARG A 49 13.19 14.40 17.08
N LYS A 50 12.88 15.27 16.12
CA LYS A 50 12.92 16.72 16.33
C LYS A 50 11.62 17.34 16.83
N ILE A 51 10.48 16.83 16.39
CA ILE A 51 9.16 17.40 16.71
C ILE A 51 8.63 16.87 18.05
N ASP A 52 7.90 17.71 18.76
CA ASP A 52 7.13 17.35 19.95
C ASP A 52 6.20 16.15 19.71
N SER A 53 6.12 15.27 20.70
CA SER A 53 5.32 14.05 20.61
C SER A 53 3.83 14.33 20.40
N SER A 54 3.29 15.37 21.03
CA SER A 54 1.88 15.75 20.89
C SER A 54 1.54 16.31 19.50
N LEU A 55 2.50 16.95 18.82
CA LEU A 55 2.30 17.59 17.50
C LEU A 55 2.56 16.65 16.34
N PHE A 56 3.49 15.69 16.50
CA PHE A 56 3.77 14.69 15.48
C PHE A 56 2.51 13.92 15.08
N GLY A 57 1.72 13.49 16.07
CA GLY A 57 0.44 12.81 15.84
C GLY A 57 -0.48 13.62 14.94
N VAL A 58 -0.64 14.92 15.21
CA VAL A 58 -1.50 15.84 14.44
C VAL A 58 -1.14 15.86 12.97
N GLY A 59 0.14 15.99 12.63
CA GLY A 59 0.60 15.90 11.24
C GLY A 59 0.40 14.50 10.65
N PHE A 60 0.90 13.48 11.33
CA PHE A 60 1.08 12.14 10.78
C PHE A 60 -0.21 11.30 10.70
N VAL A 61 -1.13 11.49 11.65
CA VAL A 61 -2.38 10.72 11.73
C VAL A 61 -3.56 11.57 11.30
N SER A 62 -3.74 12.76 11.89
CA SER A 62 -4.93 13.59 11.63
C SER A 62 -4.89 14.27 10.26
N ILE A 63 -3.85 15.06 9.96
CA ILE A 63 -3.73 15.77 8.68
C ILE A 63 -3.54 14.77 7.53
N ALA A 64 -2.75 13.71 7.73
CA ALA A 64 -2.63 12.63 6.76
C ALA A 64 -3.98 12.02 6.38
N LEU A 65 -4.88 11.81 7.36
CA LEU A 65 -6.19 11.22 7.11
C LEU A 65 -7.06 12.09 6.19
N ILE A 66 -6.98 13.43 6.30
CA ILE A 66 -7.67 14.35 5.38
C ILE A 66 -7.24 14.08 3.94
N THR A 67 -5.92 13.99 3.70
CA THR A 67 -5.37 13.80 2.36
C THR A 67 -5.75 12.43 1.78
N THR A 68 -5.66 11.37 2.58
CA THR A 68 -6.01 10.00 2.15
C THR A 68 -7.50 9.85 1.88
N LEU A 69 -8.36 10.43 2.73
CA LEU A 69 -9.81 10.36 2.54
C LEU A 69 -10.23 11.17 1.30
N SER A 70 -9.67 12.38 1.13
CA SER A 70 -9.96 13.25 -0.03
C SER A 70 -9.67 12.55 -1.35
N GLN A 71 -8.59 11.77 -1.42
CA GLN A 71 -8.14 11.10 -2.65
C GLN A 71 -8.65 9.67 -2.83
N SER A 72 -9.34 9.13 -1.83
CA SER A 72 -9.70 7.70 -1.76
C SER A 72 -10.48 7.20 -2.98
N LEU A 73 -11.36 8.05 -3.53
CA LEU A 73 -12.22 7.72 -4.66
C LEU A 73 -11.48 7.71 -6.00
N ASN A 74 -10.40 8.49 -6.15
CA ASN A 74 -9.77 8.73 -7.45
C ASN A 74 -9.20 7.44 -8.06
N LYS A 75 -8.28 6.78 -7.35
CA LYS A 75 -7.62 5.56 -7.84
C LYS A 75 -8.54 4.34 -7.85
N LYS A 76 -9.42 4.20 -6.85
CA LYS A 76 -10.21 2.99 -6.60
C LYS A 76 -11.55 2.96 -7.34
N CYS A 77 -12.18 4.13 -7.56
CA CYS A 77 -13.47 4.26 -8.24
C CYS A 77 -13.30 4.88 -9.62
N PHE A 78 -13.00 6.18 -9.69
CA PHE A 78 -13.10 6.94 -10.95
C PHE A 78 -12.12 6.48 -12.01
N ARG A 79 -10.84 6.30 -11.66
CA ARG A 79 -9.82 5.83 -12.62
C ARG A 79 -10.14 4.43 -13.16
N ARG A 80 -10.63 3.54 -12.30
CA ARG A 80 -11.03 2.18 -12.69
C ARG A 80 -12.21 2.19 -13.66
N VAL A 81 -13.18 3.07 -13.42
CA VAL A 81 -14.34 3.25 -14.33
C VAL A 81 -13.89 3.85 -15.66
N ALA A 82 -13.02 4.88 -15.64
CA ALA A 82 -12.53 5.53 -16.84
C ALA A 82 -11.71 4.58 -17.74
N LEU A 83 -10.98 3.62 -17.16
CA LEU A 83 -10.22 2.62 -17.91
C LEU A 83 -11.03 1.38 -18.31
N HIS A 84 -12.28 1.26 -17.85
CA HIS A 84 -13.11 0.11 -18.14
C HIS A 84 -13.55 0.11 -19.60
N ASP A 85 -13.44 -1.03 -20.28
CA ASP A 85 -13.93 -1.15 -21.65
C ASP A 85 -15.47 -1.17 -21.67
N VAL A 86 -16.07 -0.38 -22.56
CA VAL A 86 -17.52 -0.18 -22.67
C VAL A 86 -17.94 -0.59 -24.06
N ASN A 87 -19.01 -1.38 -24.14
CA ASN A 87 -19.56 -1.89 -25.39
C ASN A 87 -20.25 -0.73 -26.13
N THR A 88 -19.49 0.02 -26.91
CA THR A 88 -19.98 1.11 -27.77
C THR A 88 -19.13 1.15 -29.04
N GLN A 89 -19.78 1.15 -30.21
CA GLN A 89 -19.08 1.10 -31.51
C GLN A 89 -18.35 2.42 -31.85
N ARG A 90 -18.72 3.54 -31.21
CA ARG A 90 -18.07 4.86 -31.39
C ARG A 90 -16.95 5.05 -30.38
N ASN A 91 -15.70 4.86 -30.82
CA ASN A 91 -14.50 5.04 -29.99
C ASN A 91 -14.33 6.46 -29.46
N ASP A 92 -14.72 7.49 -30.23
CA ASP A 92 -14.59 8.89 -29.80
C ASP A 92 -15.48 9.22 -28.59
N LEU A 93 -16.72 8.71 -28.57
CA LEU A 93 -17.65 8.91 -27.46
C LEU A 93 -17.22 8.16 -26.21
N LYS A 94 -16.73 6.92 -26.38
CA LYS A 94 -16.15 6.13 -25.29
C LYS A 94 -14.97 6.88 -24.66
N MET A 95 -14.09 7.43 -25.49
CA MET A 95 -12.95 8.20 -25.03
C MET A 95 -13.36 9.48 -24.31
N GLN A 96 -14.27 10.26 -24.88
CA GLN A 96 -14.75 11.49 -24.26
C GLN A 96 -15.46 11.22 -22.92
N SER A 97 -16.28 10.16 -22.85
CA SER A 97 -16.93 9.79 -21.58
C SER A 97 -15.91 9.39 -20.51
N SER A 98 -14.82 8.72 -20.88
CA SER A 98 -13.76 8.33 -19.94
C SER A 98 -13.01 9.54 -19.40
N VAL A 99 -12.73 10.51 -20.28
CA VAL A 99 -12.17 11.82 -19.90
C VAL A 99 -13.12 12.56 -18.96
N ASN A 100 -14.42 12.62 -19.27
CA ASN A 100 -15.41 13.26 -18.40
C ASN A 100 -15.49 12.60 -17.00
N VAL A 101 -15.38 11.26 -16.92
CA VAL A 101 -15.29 10.53 -15.64
C VAL A 101 -14.03 10.91 -14.86
N SER A 102 -12.88 11.11 -15.53
CA SER A 102 -11.66 11.57 -14.85
C SER A 102 -11.80 12.97 -14.26
N TRP A 103 -12.50 13.89 -14.94
CA TRP A 103 -12.80 15.22 -14.39
C TRP A 103 -13.83 15.18 -13.25
N LEU A 104 -14.76 14.23 -13.27
CA LEU A 104 -15.67 14.01 -12.16
C LEU A 104 -14.91 13.62 -10.87
N SER A 105 -13.75 12.97 -10.98
CA SER A 105 -12.89 12.67 -9.83
C SER A 105 -12.33 13.93 -9.18
N VAL A 106 -11.97 14.95 -9.97
CA VAL A 106 -11.51 16.25 -9.49
C VAL A 106 -12.62 16.94 -8.70
N LEU A 107 -13.82 17.02 -9.29
CA LEU A 107 -14.99 17.60 -8.63
C LEU A 107 -15.32 16.87 -7.32
N SER A 108 -15.28 15.53 -7.33
CA SER A 108 -15.50 14.73 -6.12
C SER A 108 -14.42 14.93 -5.07
N THR A 109 -13.16 15.15 -5.46
CA THR A 109 -12.07 15.44 -4.53
C THR A 109 -12.22 16.84 -3.94
N MET A 110 -12.64 17.83 -4.73
CA MET A 110 -12.92 19.18 -4.25
C MET A 110 -14.06 19.21 -3.23
N THR A 111 -15.17 18.53 -3.50
CA THR A 111 -16.30 18.46 -2.55
C THR A 111 -15.91 17.70 -1.28
N LEU A 112 -15.22 16.57 -1.40
CA LEU A 112 -14.81 15.80 -0.22
C LEU A 112 -13.75 16.53 0.61
N SER A 113 -12.74 17.14 -0.03
CA SER A 113 -11.68 17.88 0.68
C SER A 113 -12.22 19.11 1.41
N THR A 114 -13.12 19.87 0.79
CA THR A 114 -13.78 21.02 1.45
C THR A 114 -14.61 20.59 2.65
N LEU A 115 -15.44 19.53 2.52
CA LEU A 115 -16.20 18.96 3.63
C LEU A 115 -15.29 18.50 4.78
N LEU A 116 -14.22 17.78 4.47
CA LEU A 116 -13.25 17.31 5.48
C LEU A 116 -12.53 18.48 6.15
N CYS A 117 -12.15 19.52 5.40
CA CYS A 117 -11.52 20.70 5.98
C CYS A 117 -12.46 21.41 6.97
N ILE A 118 -13.74 21.56 6.62
CA ILE A 118 -14.76 22.15 7.51
C ILE A 118 -14.88 21.33 8.80
N ILE A 119 -14.97 19.99 8.69
CA ILE A 119 -15.08 19.10 9.85
C ILE A 119 -13.84 19.21 10.76
N TRP A 120 -12.63 19.22 10.19
CA TRP A 120 -11.37 19.26 10.95
C TRP A 120 -11.08 20.62 11.58
N ILE A 121 -11.55 21.71 10.96
CA ILE A 121 -11.47 23.06 11.53
C ILE A 121 -12.47 23.22 12.68
N TYR A 122 -13.69 22.67 12.53
CA TYR A 122 -14.73 22.76 13.57
C TYR A 122 -14.46 21.83 14.76
N ARG A 123 -13.76 20.70 14.53
CA ARG A 123 -13.39 19.73 15.58
C ARG A 123 -11.87 19.54 15.63
N PRO A 124 -11.10 20.54 16.11
CA PRO A 124 -9.66 20.40 16.28
C PRO A 124 -9.34 19.38 17.40
N PRO A 125 -8.19 18.70 17.34
CA PRO A 125 -7.77 17.77 18.39
C PRO A 125 -7.49 18.48 19.72
N GLU A 126 -7.69 17.78 20.85
CA GLU A 126 -7.48 18.31 22.21
C GLU A 126 -6.10 18.94 22.43
N ASN A 127 -5.04 18.38 21.83
CA ASN A 127 -3.68 18.94 21.89
C ASN A 127 -3.59 20.35 21.31
N VAL A 128 -4.35 20.64 20.27
CA VAL A 128 -4.39 21.95 19.61
C VAL A 128 -5.29 22.89 20.41
N LEU A 129 -6.42 22.39 20.93
CA LEU A 129 -7.32 23.16 21.80
C LEU A 129 -6.60 23.66 23.07
N SER A 130 -5.73 22.85 23.64
CA SER A 130 -4.95 23.24 24.84
C SER A 130 -3.88 24.32 24.59
N ARG A 131 -3.55 24.62 23.33
CA ARG A 131 -2.47 25.55 22.93
C ARG A 131 -2.98 26.55 21.88
N PRO A 132 -3.58 27.69 22.29
CA PRO A 132 -4.25 28.61 21.36
C PRO A 132 -3.31 29.21 20.30
N GLU A 133 -2.02 29.36 20.61
CA GLU A 133 -0.98 29.83 19.67
C GLU A 133 -0.85 28.94 18.43
N LEU A 134 -1.19 27.65 18.53
CA LEU A 134 -1.07 26.68 17.44
C LEU A 134 -2.32 26.62 16.55
N MET A 135 -3.43 27.25 16.96
CA MET A 135 -4.70 27.15 16.23
C MET A 135 -4.59 27.73 14.82
N GLY A 136 -3.87 28.85 14.66
CA GLY A 136 -3.61 29.46 13.34
C GLY A 136 -2.75 28.57 12.44
N SER A 137 -1.68 27.98 12.96
CA SER A 137 -0.85 27.02 12.20
C SER A 137 -1.62 25.75 11.85
N TYR A 138 -2.51 25.29 12.72
CA TYR A 138 -3.34 24.10 12.49
C TYR A 138 -4.39 24.33 11.39
N SER A 139 -5.14 25.44 11.44
CA SER A 139 -6.14 25.74 10.40
C SER A 139 -5.48 25.95 9.03
N ALA A 140 -4.33 26.64 8.99
CA ALA A 140 -3.51 26.73 7.78
C ALA A 140 -3.06 25.34 7.28
N SER A 141 -2.67 24.44 8.17
CA SER A 141 -2.27 23.07 7.84
C SER A 141 -3.41 22.25 7.23
N VAL A 142 -4.63 22.38 7.76
CA VAL A 142 -5.83 21.70 7.24
C VAL A 142 -6.17 22.22 5.83
N ILE A 143 -6.16 23.55 5.64
CA ILE A 143 -6.45 24.17 4.33
C ILE A 143 -5.40 23.75 3.29
N LEU A 144 -4.11 23.78 3.66
CA LEU A 144 -3.02 23.33 2.78
C LEU A 144 -3.16 21.85 2.42
N ALA A 145 -3.56 21.00 3.36
CA ALA A 145 -3.81 19.58 3.11
C ALA A 145 -4.98 19.37 2.12
N GLY A 146 -6.09 20.06 2.31
CA GLY A 146 -7.21 20.05 1.37
C GLY A 146 -6.80 20.51 -0.02
N PHE A 147 -6.13 21.66 -0.10
CA PHE A 147 -5.65 22.23 -1.36
C PHE A 147 -4.66 21.32 -2.09
N SER A 148 -3.71 20.71 -1.37
CA SER A 148 -2.77 19.75 -1.93
C SER A 148 -3.47 18.51 -2.52
N SER A 149 -4.59 18.09 -1.91
CA SER A 149 -5.39 16.96 -2.41
C SER A 149 -6.10 17.31 -3.73
N VAL A 150 -6.60 18.54 -3.85
CA VAL A 150 -7.20 19.04 -5.10
C VAL A 150 -6.15 19.12 -6.22
N ILE A 151 -4.95 19.66 -5.94
CA ILE A 151 -3.85 19.69 -6.92
C ILE A 151 -3.52 18.27 -7.41
N GLU A 152 -3.41 17.31 -6.50
CA GLU A 152 -3.11 15.92 -6.90
C GLU A 152 -4.23 15.31 -7.76
N SER A 153 -5.49 15.66 -7.51
CA SER A 153 -6.61 15.18 -8.33
C SER A 153 -6.60 15.72 -9.76
N LEU A 154 -6.05 16.91 -10.01
CA LEU A 154 -5.89 17.46 -11.36
C LEU A 154 -5.01 16.60 -12.28
N VAL A 155 -4.22 15.68 -11.69
CA VAL A 155 -3.37 14.75 -12.44
C VAL A 155 -4.17 13.59 -13.02
N GLU A 156 -5.41 13.32 -12.57
CA GLU A 156 -6.21 12.15 -13.00
C GLU A 156 -6.48 12.09 -14.51
N PRO A 157 -6.92 13.17 -15.20
CA PRO A 157 -7.10 13.15 -16.66
C PRO A 157 -5.79 12.89 -17.41
N LEU A 158 -4.66 13.39 -16.90
CA LEU A 158 -3.33 13.18 -17.50
C LEU A 158 -2.85 11.74 -17.33
N ILE A 159 -3.12 11.14 -16.16
CA ILE A 159 -2.79 9.74 -15.91
C ILE A 159 -3.60 8.81 -16.80
N PHE A 160 -4.87 9.13 -17.04
CA PHE A 160 -5.70 8.39 -17.99
C PHE A 160 -5.04 8.37 -19.39
N ASP A 161 -4.56 9.51 -19.88
CA ASP A 161 -3.84 9.58 -21.17
C ASP A 161 -2.55 8.73 -21.17
N LEU A 162 -1.74 8.82 -20.11
CA LEU A 162 -0.51 8.03 -20.01
C LEU A 162 -0.76 6.51 -20.01
N ILE A 163 -1.79 6.05 -19.28
CA ILE A 163 -2.13 4.63 -19.23
C ILE A 163 -2.64 4.18 -20.61
N LYS A 164 -3.45 5.00 -21.29
CA LYS A 164 -3.94 4.70 -22.63
C LYS A 164 -2.83 4.63 -23.68
N LYS A 165 -1.75 5.39 -23.49
CA LYS A 165 -0.54 5.36 -24.34
C LYS A 165 0.45 4.25 -23.96
N ASP A 166 0.09 3.35 -23.05
CA ASP A 166 0.94 2.29 -22.49
C ASP A 166 2.24 2.80 -21.81
N LEU A 167 2.25 4.06 -21.36
CA LEU A 167 3.39 4.72 -20.71
C LEU A 167 3.36 4.55 -19.17
N VAL A 168 2.99 3.37 -18.69
CA VAL A 168 2.85 3.07 -17.25
C VAL A 168 4.18 3.27 -16.50
N PHE A 169 5.31 2.96 -17.14
CA PHE A 169 6.64 3.17 -16.57
C PHE A 169 6.90 4.65 -16.22
N MET A 170 6.54 5.56 -17.13
CA MET A 170 6.77 7.00 -16.94
C MET A 170 5.93 7.55 -15.79
N ARG A 171 4.68 7.10 -15.65
CA ARG A 171 3.83 7.45 -14.50
C ARG A 171 4.50 7.09 -13.18
N SER A 172 4.98 5.86 -13.04
CA SER A 172 5.60 5.41 -11.79
C SER A 172 6.94 6.11 -11.53
N PHE A 173 7.69 6.47 -12.56
CA PHE A 173 8.89 7.31 -12.42
C PHE A 173 8.55 8.69 -11.81
N VAL A 174 7.46 9.32 -12.26
CA VAL A 174 6.99 10.60 -11.70
C VAL A 174 6.56 10.46 -10.24
N GLU A 175 5.88 9.37 -9.88
CA GLU A 175 5.48 9.06 -8.49
C GLU A 175 6.70 8.88 -7.57
N ILE A 176 7.78 8.26 -8.06
CA ILE A 176 9.04 8.13 -7.32
C ILE A 176 9.68 9.51 -7.13
N LEU A 177 9.78 10.32 -8.19
CA LEU A 177 10.43 11.62 -8.15
C LEU A 177 9.69 12.62 -7.24
N SER A 178 8.35 12.64 -7.29
CA SER A 178 7.54 13.46 -6.39
C SER A 178 7.69 13.02 -4.94
N GLY A 179 7.76 11.71 -4.66
CA GLY A 179 8.04 11.17 -3.33
C GLY A 179 9.41 11.60 -2.76
N ILE A 180 10.44 11.57 -3.60
CA ILE A 180 11.79 12.06 -3.24
C ILE A 180 11.77 13.57 -3.01
N SER A 181 11.09 14.34 -3.85
CA SER A 181 10.99 15.80 -3.68
C SER A 181 10.30 16.18 -2.38
N ARG A 182 9.19 15.52 -2.03
CA ARG A 182 8.52 15.69 -0.73
C ARG A 182 9.47 15.41 0.42
N SER A 183 10.19 14.32 0.31
CA SER A 183 11.16 13.86 1.30
C SER A 183 12.25 14.91 1.56
N LEU A 184 12.81 15.50 0.50
CA LEU A 184 13.81 16.57 0.60
C LEU A 184 13.24 17.85 1.22
N VAL A 185 12.06 18.31 0.80
CA VAL A 185 11.45 19.52 1.35
C VAL A 185 11.13 19.35 2.84
N LEU A 186 10.61 18.19 3.25
CA LEU A 186 10.39 17.89 4.66
C LEU A 186 11.69 17.96 5.47
N PHE A 187 12.79 17.40 4.95
CA PHE A 187 14.09 17.47 5.60
C PHE A 187 14.56 18.93 5.81
N TYR A 188 14.47 19.77 4.77
CA TYR A 188 14.84 21.18 4.86
C TYR A 188 13.91 21.99 5.77
N ALA A 189 12.60 21.74 5.71
CA ALA A 189 11.62 22.44 6.54
C ALA A 189 11.88 22.18 8.04
N VAL A 190 12.16 20.94 8.40
CA VAL A 190 12.48 20.54 9.79
C VAL A 190 13.86 21.05 10.22
N ARG A 191 14.82 21.16 9.28
CA ARG A 191 16.15 21.73 9.55
C ARG A 191 16.10 23.22 9.90
N SER A 192 15.08 23.95 9.42
CA SER A 192 14.93 25.39 9.63
C SER A 192 14.53 25.78 11.06
N GLU A 193 14.14 24.84 11.92
CA GLU A 193 13.89 25.03 13.37
C GLU A 193 13.09 26.29 13.74
N ARG A 194 12.06 26.61 12.94
CA ARG A 194 11.18 27.74 13.20
C ARG A 194 10.09 27.34 14.18
N LYS A 195 10.03 28.04 15.32
CA LYS A 195 8.97 27.87 16.33
C LYS A 195 7.58 28.05 15.68
N ASN A 196 6.62 27.21 16.06
CA ASN A 196 5.20 27.20 15.62
C ASN A 196 4.91 26.69 14.20
N LEU A 197 5.90 26.23 13.42
CA LEU A 197 5.68 25.66 12.08
C LEU A 197 5.66 24.13 12.05
N ASP A 198 5.78 23.47 13.20
CA ASP A 198 5.93 22.01 13.26
C ASP A 198 4.76 21.22 12.68
N ILE A 199 3.54 21.74 12.84
CA ILE A 199 2.31 21.14 12.30
C ILE A 199 2.26 21.29 10.76
N LEU A 200 2.87 22.36 10.23
CA LEU A 200 2.82 22.70 8.80
C LEU A 200 3.77 21.84 7.95
N TYR A 201 4.75 21.17 8.53
CA TYR A 201 5.71 20.38 7.75
C TYR A 201 5.02 19.29 6.93
N PHE A 202 4.10 18.52 7.54
CA PHE A 202 3.41 17.43 6.85
C PHE A 202 2.61 17.90 5.61
N PRO A 203 1.70 18.89 5.71
CA PRO A 203 0.96 19.38 4.55
C PRO A 203 1.84 20.10 3.53
N LEU A 204 2.94 20.76 3.94
CA LEU A 204 3.92 21.33 3.00
C LEU A 204 4.60 20.23 2.17
N GLY A 205 4.94 19.11 2.81
CA GLY A 205 5.45 17.92 2.11
C GLY A 205 4.43 17.35 1.12
N GLN A 206 3.15 17.26 1.50
CA GLN A 206 2.09 16.82 0.60
C GLN A 206 1.89 17.78 -0.57
N LEU A 207 1.87 19.09 -0.33
CA LEU A 207 1.73 20.10 -1.38
C LEU A 207 2.89 20.04 -2.38
N THR A 208 4.12 19.88 -1.88
CA THR A 208 5.30 19.65 -2.74
C THR A 208 5.12 18.42 -3.60
N TYR A 209 4.71 17.30 -3.00
CA TYR A 209 4.41 16.07 -3.73
C TYR A 209 3.40 16.33 -4.85
N SER A 210 2.26 16.95 -4.54
CA SER A 210 1.19 17.21 -5.50
C SER A 210 1.62 18.12 -6.66
N ILE A 211 2.36 19.19 -6.38
CA ILE A 211 2.84 20.12 -7.40
C ILE A 211 3.85 19.44 -8.34
N VAL A 212 4.84 18.74 -7.77
CA VAL A 212 5.85 18.02 -8.56
C VAL A 212 5.19 16.92 -9.38
N TYR A 213 4.25 16.18 -8.78
CA TYR A 213 3.51 15.14 -9.47
C TYR A 213 2.70 15.69 -10.65
N LEU A 214 2.02 16.83 -10.49
CA LEU A 214 1.30 17.52 -11.57
C LEU A 214 2.24 18.03 -12.67
N LEU A 215 3.29 18.79 -12.31
CA LEU A 215 4.20 19.42 -13.28
C LEU A 215 4.95 18.39 -14.13
N PHE A 216 5.50 17.35 -13.50
CA PHE A 216 6.22 16.31 -14.24
C PHE A 216 5.27 15.47 -15.10
N THR A 217 4.05 15.19 -14.63
CA THR A 217 3.07 14.47 -15.45
C THR A 217 2.66 15.32 -16.66
N LEU A 218 2.43 16.62 -16.49
CA LEU A 218 2.15 17.56 -17.59
C LEU A 218 3.31 17.61 -18.59
N LEU A 219 4.55 17.67 -18.12
CA LEU A 219 5.74 17.66 -18.96
C LEU A 219 5.84 16.38 -19.80
N ILE A 220 5.56 15.22 -19.20
CA ILE A 220 5.58 13.95 -19.93
C ILE A 220 4.43 13.87 -20.92
N CYS A 221 3.22 14.31 -20.57
CA CYS A 221 2.08 14.35 -21.49
C CYS A 221 2.37 15.24 -22.70
N THR A 222 2.88 16.46 -22.49
CA THR A 222 3.24 17.40 -23.57
C THR A 222 4.40 16.87 -24.44
N PHE A 223 5.42 16.27 -23.82
CA PHE A 223 6.51 15.64 -24.56
C PHE A 223 6.00 14.45 -25.38
N SER A 224 5.14 13.60 -24.79
CA SER A 224 4.55 12.45 -25.49
C SER A 224 3.69 12.89 -26.68
N SER A 225 2.85 13.91 -26.53
CA SER A 225 2.02 14.39 -27.64
C SER A 225 2.88 14.96 -28.76
N SER A 226 3.97 15.68 -28.44
CA SER A 226 4.93 16.14 -29.45
C SER A 226 5.65 14.98 -30.16
N TRP A 227 6.01 13.92 -29.42
CA TRP A 227 6.67 12.73 -29.96
C TRP A 227 5.76 11.94 -30.90
N PHE A 228 4.51 11.69 -30.49
CA PHE A 228 3.51 11.00 -31.30
C PHE A 228 3.03 11.85 -32.49
N MET A 229 2.91 13.17 -32.34
CA MET A 229 2.62 14.07 -33.47
C MET A 229 3.70 13.99 -34.54
N GLY A 230 4.99 13.97 -34.18
CA GLY A 230 6.08 13.82 -35.15
C GLY A 230 6.04 12.48 -35.92
N GLU A 231 5.61 11.39 -35.26
CA GLU A 231 5.44 10.08 -35.90
C GLU A 231 4.19 10.02 -36.80
N ASN A 232 3.08 10.61 -36.34
CA ASN A 232 1.82 10.67 -37.09
C ASN A 232 1.91 11.63 -38.28
N GLN A 233 2.72 12.70 -38.20
CA GLN A 233 2.99 13.59 -39.32
C GLN A 233 3.86 12.87 -40.38
N ALA A 234 4.87 12.09 -39.95
CA ALA A 234 5.65 11.25 -40.87
C ALA A 234 4.81 10.15 -41.55
N LYS A 235 3.78 9.61 -40.88
CA LYS A 235 2.80 8.66 -41.46
C LYS A 235 1.69 9.34 -42.27
N GLY A 236 1.24 10.53 -41.86
CA GLY A 236 0.18 11.31 -42.52
C GLY A 236 0.64 11.95 -43.82
N ILE A 237 1.91 12.37 -43.91
CA ILE A 237 2.54 12.81 -45.17
C ILE A 237 2.57 11.66 -46.20
N ARG A 238 2.66 10.40 -45.76
CA ARG A 238 2.55 9.22 -46.65
C ARG A 238 1.13 8.93 -47.13
N ASN A 239 0.10 9.33 -46.38
CA ASN A 239 -1.30 8.94 -46.61
C ASN A 239 -2.26 10.11 -46.92
N GLY A 240 -1.77 11.34 -47.14
CA GLY A 240 -2.56 12.46 -47.66
C GLY A 240 -3.62 13.07 -46.73
N ASN A 241 -3.67 12.70 -45.44
CA ASN A 241 -4.63 13.26 -44.48
C ASN A 241 -3.97 14.28 -43.54
N SER A 242 -4.62 15.44 -43.39
CA SER A 242 -4.21 16.49 -42.45
C SER A 242 -4.47 16.06 -41.00
N VAL A 243 -3.38 15.79 -40.27
CA VAL A 243 -3.41 15.43 -38.85
C VAL A 243 -3.17 16.70 -38.03
N GLY A 244 -4.24 17.26 -37.47
CA GLY A 244 -4.17 18.42 -36.60
C GLY A 244 -5.32 18.45 -35.60
N ARG A 245 -5.17 17.75 -34.48
CA ARG A 245 -5.87 18.11 -33.24
C ARG A 245 -4.86 18.15 -32.11
N ASP A 246 -4.86 19.23 -31.35
CA ASP A 246 -4.11 19.33 -30.10
C ASP A 246 -4.63 18.28 -29.13
N GLU A 247 -3.88 17.19 -28.95
CA GLU A 247 -4.25 16.06 -28.08
C GLU A 247 -4.59 16.52 -26.65
N ILE A 248 -3.97 17.58 -26.16
CA ILE A 248 -4.22 18.12 -24.82
C ILE A 248 -5.61 18.77 -24.72
N SER A 249 -6.07 19.47 -25.76
CA SER A 249 -7.43 20.02 -25.83
C SER A 249 -8.52 18.94 -25.89
N SER A 250 -8.13 17.70 -26.23
CA SER A 250 -9.02 16.54 -26.21
C SER A 250 -9.22 15.96 -24.81
N LEU A 251 -8.35 16.33 -23.85
CA LEU A 251 -8.47 15.94 -22.44
C LEU A 251 -9.40 16.85 -21.64
N LEU A 252 -9.98 17.89 -22.25
CA LEU A 252 -10.99 18.73 -21.61
C LEU A 252 -12.36 18.05 -21.60
N PRO A 253 -13.19 18.31 -20.57
CA PRO A 253 -14.53 17.74 -20.51
C PRO A 253 -15.40 18.36 -21.61
N LYS A 254 -16.10 17.53 -22.37
CA LYS A 254 -17.01 17.95 -23.45
C LYS A 254 -18.33 17.19 -23.33
N LYS A 255 -19.44 17.87 -23.64
CA LYS A 255 -20.75 17.22 -23.73
C LYS A 255 -20.72 16.14 -24.81
N LEU A 256 -21.37 15.02 -24.56
CA LEU A 256 -21.57 13.96 -25.54
C LEU A 256 -22.64 14.41 -26.56
N ARG A 257 -22.26 15.31 -27.48
CA ARG A 257 -23.16 15.86 -28.50
C ARG A 257 -23.29 14.86 -29.64
N ASP A 258 -24.22 13.92 -29.51
CA ASP A 258 -24.84 13.13 -30.61
C ASP A 258 -25.87 12.10 -30.13
N TYR A 259 -26.62 12.40 -29.07
CA TYR A 259 -27.79 11.57 -28.74
C TYR A 259 -29.06 12.39 -28.96
N ASN A 260 -29.72 12.13 -30.10
CA ASN A 260 -31.16 12.31 -30.26
C ASN A 260 -31.87 11.34 -29.27
N ILE A 261 -31.81 11.60 -27.96
CA ILE A 261 -32.86 11.09 -27.08
C ILE A 261 -33.86 12.23 -26.93
N ASN A 262 -35.05 12.01 -27.46
CA ASN A 262 -36.27 12.66 -27.00
C ASN A 262 -36.42 12.37 -25.49
N CYS A 263 -35.84 13.22 -24.65
CA CYS A 263 -35.99 13.18 -23.20
C CYS A 263 -36.95 14.29 -22.78
N ASN A 264 -38.25 14.08 -22.98
CA ASN A 264 -39.25 14.76 -22.18
C ASN A 264 -39.27 14.10 -20.79
N HIS A 265 -38.39 14.54 -19.88
CA HIS A 265 -38.64 14.47 -18.44
C HIS A 265 -37.62 15.36 -17.72
N GLY A 266 -38.12 16.46 -17.14
CA GLY A 266 -37.35 17.35 -16.29
C GLY A 266 -37.02 16.71 -14.95
N SER A 267 -35.73 16.65 -14.63
CA SER A 267 -35.13 16.90 -13.31
C SER A 267 -33.64 16.58 -13.38
N PHE A 268 -32.89 16.99 -12.35
CA PHE A 268 -31.44 16.84 -12.10
C PHE A 268 -30.76 15.53 -12.57
N TYR A 269 -31.52 14.46 -12.81
CA TYR A 269 -31.09 13.18 -13.40
C TYR A 269 -30.62 13.27 -14.87
N SER A 270 -30.91 14.36 -15.60
CA SER A 270 -30.50 14.54 -17.00
C SER A 270 -29.03 14.97 -17.17
N ILE A 271 -28.49 15.77 -16.26
CA ILE A 271 -27.16 16.38 -16.38
C ILE A 271 -26.05 15.30 -16.40
N GLY A 272 -26.19 14.24 -15.61
CA GLY A 272 -25.21 13.14 -15.60
C GLY A 272 -25.15 12.36 -16.92
N LYS A 273 -26.27 12.27 -17.64
CA LYS A 273 -26.35 11.57 -18.95
C LYS A 273 -25.72 12.38 -20.08
N GLU A 274 -25.60 13.70 -19.95
CA GLU A 274 -24.97 14.57 -20.96
C GLU A 274 -23.44 14.41 -21.02
N PHE A 275 -22.83 13.99 -19.92
CA PHE A 275 -21.36 13.89 -19.79
C PHE A 275 -20.85 12.45 -19.66
N THR A 276 -21.68 11.50 -19.23
CA THR A 276 -21.24 10.11 -19.05
C THR A 276 -22.16 9.12 -19.76
N LEU A 277 -21.56 8.11 -20.40
CA LEU A 277 -22.29 6.97 -20.95
C LEU A 277 -23.03 6.23 -19.82
N GLU A 278 -24.21 5.68 -20.12
CA GLU A 278 -25.04 4.98 -19.13
C GLU A 278 -24.30 3.79 -18.49
N GLN A 279 -23.48 3.08 -19.27
CA GLN A 279 -22.65 1.97 -18.77
C GLN A 279 -21.60 2.47 -17.77
N HIS A 280 -20.89 3.56 -18.06
CA HIS A 280 -19.96 4.18 -17.12
C HIS A 280 -20.68 4.67 -15.85
N SER A 281 -21.88 5.24 -15.98
CA SER A 281 -22.68 5.68 -14.83
C SER A 281 -23.09 4.52 -13.91
N LYS A 282 -23.52 3.39 -14.48
CA LYS A 282 -23.85 2.17 -13.71
C LYS A 282 -22.62 1.62 -12.98
N LEU A 283 -21.48 1.52 -13.68
CA LEU A 283 -20.21 1.08 -13.09
C LEU A 283 -19.76 2.03 -11.97
N LEU A 284 -19.90 3.34 -12.18
CA LEU A 284 -19.53 4.35 -11.19
C LEU A 284 -20.32 4.20 -9.90
N ARG A 285 -21.63 3.96 -9.96
CA ARG A 285 -22.46 3.68 -8.77
C ARG A 285 -21.98 2.43 -8.02
N GLN A 286 -21.67 1.35 -8.74
CA GLN A 286 -21.20 0.10 -8.15
C GLN A 286 -19.82 0.25 -7.49
N PHE A 287 -18.88 0.89 -8.19
CA PHE A 287 -17.53 1.09 -7.67
C PHE A 287 -17.48 2.15 -6.58
N PHE A 288 -18.38 3.13 -6.56
CA PHE A 288 -18.43 4.17 -5.52
C PHE A 288 -18.70 3.57 -4.14
N LEU A 289 -19.74 2.75 -3.99
CA LEU A 289 -20.05 2.09 -2.72
C LEU A 289 -18.93 1.13 -2.28
N THR A 290 -18.41 0.34 -3.23
CA THR A 290 -17.30 -0.57 -2.98
C THR A 290 -16.04 0.18 -2.52
N CYS A 291 -15.80 1.34 -3.09
CA CYS A 291 -14.66 2.19 -2.76
C CYS A 291 -14.79 2.82 -1.37
N ILE A 292 -15.99 3.32 -1.02
CA ILE A 292 -16.25 3.83 0.33
C ILE A 292 -16.00 2.74 1.35
N GLN A 293 -16.57 1.54 1.14
CA GLN A 293 -16.35 0.39 2.02
C GLN A 293 -14.86 0.06 2.17
N SER A 294 -14.13 -0.04 1.06
CA SER A 294 -12.69 -0.32 1.08
C SER A 294 -11.89 0.77 1.80
N THR A 295 -12.29 2.02 1.67
CA THR A 295 -11.60 3.16 2.30
C THR A 295 -11.82 3.17 3.80
N ILE A 296 -13.07 2.95 4.23
CA ILE A 296 -13.39 2.80 5.64
C ILE A 296 -12.58 1.64 6.23
N PHE A 297 -12.54 0.47 5.58
CA PHE A 297 -11.78 -0.67 6.12
C PHE A 297 -10.27 -0.41 6.24
N GLN A 298 -9.68 0.34 5.32
CA GLN A 298 -8.24 0.62 5.35
C GLN A 298 -7.85 1.71 6.35
N GLU A 299 -8.70 2.70 6.55
CA GLU A 299 -8.43 3.86 7.42
C GLU A 299 -9.20 3.82 8.74
N ALA A 300 -10.00 2.77 8.98
CA ALA A 300 -10.82 2.60 10.18
C ALA A 300 -10.00 2.72 11.45
N ASP A 301 -8.85 2.06 11.53
CA ASP A 301 -8.00 2.12 12.72
C ASP A 301 -7.63 3.57 13.05
N LYS A 302 -7.23 4.38 12.06
CA LYS A 302 -6.91 5.80 12.28
C LYS A 302 -8.13 6.62 12.67
N ILE A 303 -9.28 6.37 12.05
CA ILE A 303 -10.56 7.04 12.36
C ILE A 303 -11.00 6.71 13.81
N LEU A 304 -10.97 5.43 14.19
CA LEU A 304 -11.31 4.96 15.53
C LEU A 304 -10.34 5.51 16.57
N VAL A 305 -9.05 5.52 16.24
CA VAL A 305 -7.98 6.09 17.07
C VAL A 305 -8.22 7.58 17.35
N LEU A 306 -8.53 8.38 16.32
CA LEU A 306 -8.79 9.82 16.46
C LEU A 306 -10.11 10.14 17.19
N SER A 307 -11.09 9.24 17.14
CA SER A 307 -12.44 9.48 17.69
C SER A 307 -12.60 8.95 19.11
N LEU A 308 -11.89 7.88 19.49
CA LEU A 308 -12.06 7.19 20.77
C LEU A 308 -10.88 7.35 21.72
N PHE A 309 -9.68 7.68 21.25
CA PHE A 309 -8.50 7.73 22.12
C PHE A 309 -8.01 9.14 22.33
N SER A 310 -7.34 9.35 23.47
CA SER A 310 -6.79 10.64 23.83
C SER A 310 -5.67 11.05 22.87
N SER A 311 -5.44 12.36 22.83
CA SER A 311 -4.42 13.02 22.00
C SER A 311 -3.01 12.44 22.10
N LYS A 312 -2.63 11.96 23.29
CA LYS A 312 -1.35 11.32 23.57
C LYS A 312 -1.30 9.90 23.02
N GLU A 313 -2.39 9.15 23.17
CA GLU A 313 -2.48 7.75 22.76
C GLU A 313 -2.42 7.57 21.25
N TRP A 314 -3.12 8.41 20.48
CA TRP A 314 -3.08 8.29 19.03
C TRP A 314 -1.78 8.78 18.40
N SER A 315 -1.06 9.70 19.05
CA SER A 315 0.30 10.03 18.63
C SER A 315 1.26 8.87 18.82
N ASN A 316 1.21 8.24 20.01
CA ASN A 316 1.95 7.02 20.31
C ASN A 316 1.63 5.90 19.31
N PHE A 317 0.34 5.66 19.05
CA PHE A 317 -0.10 4.70 18.04
C PHE A 317 0.42 5.04 16.65
N GLY A 318 0.35 6.30 16.21
CA GLY A 318 0.78 6.74 14.90
C GLY A 318 2.26 6.43 14.62
N ILE A 319 3.14 6.69 15.58
CA ILE A 319 4.58 6.46 15.43
C ILE A 319 4.95 4.99 15.41
N ILE A 320 4.34 4.24 16.31
CA ILE A 320 4.61 2.81 16.44
C ILE A 320 4.03 2.06 15.25
N SER A 321 2.80 2.39 14.85
CA SER A 321 2.18 1.85 13.65
C SER A 321 3.00 2.17 12.40
N ASN A 322 3.57 3.38 12.30
CA ASN A 322 4.47 3.71 11.20
C ASN A 322 5.76 2.86 11.19
N LEU A 323 6.34 2.63 12.37
CA LEU A 323 7.53 1.81 12.52
C LEU A 323 7.26 0.34 12.19
N ALA A 324 6.22 -0.23 12.77
CA ALA A 324 5.94 -1.66 12.63
C ALA A 324 5.41 -2.02 11.24
N ASN A 325 4.63 -1.14 10.62
CA ASN A 325 4.06 -1.39 9.28
C ASN A 325 5.00 -0.97 8.13
N ILE A 326 6.29 -0.73 8.39
CA ILE A 326 7.25 -0.48 7.31
C ILE A 326 7.45 -1.73 6.44
N ALA A 327 7.56 -2.90 7.08
CA ALA A 327 7.79 -4.16 6.39
C ALA A 327 6.60 -4.51 5.48
N THR A 328 5.37 -4.25 5.91
CA THR A 328 4.18 -4.49 5.09
C THR A 328 4.14 -3.59 3.86
N ARG A 329 4.49 -2.31 4.02
CA ARG A 329 4.49 -1.32 2.91
C ARG A 329 5.61 -1.53 1.90
N VAL A 330 6.79 -1.92 2.37
CA VAL A 330 8.01 -2.03 1.54
C VAL A 330 8.12 -3.41 0.91
N PHE A 331 7.82 -4.48 1.66
CA PHE A 331 8.00 -5.85 1.18
C PHE A 331 6.67 -6.53 0.85
N PHE A 332 5.71 -6.59 1.78
CA PHE A 332 4.52 -7.45 1.57
C PHE A 332 3.63 -6.95 0.44
N SER A 333 3.30 -5.66 0.39
CA SER A 333 2.42 -5.12 -0.65
C SER A 333 2.92 -5.40 -2.08
N PRO A 334 4.19 -5.13 -2.45
CA PRO A 334 4.69 -5.53 -3.77
C PRO A 334 4.68 -7.05 -4.01
N ILE A 335 4.94 -7.86 -2.98
CA ILE A 335 4.93 -9.32 -3.10
C ILE A 335 3.50 -9.84 -3.32
N GLU A 336 2.50 -9.27 -2.65
CA GLU A 336 1.07 -9.60 -2.81
C GLU A 336 0.55 -9.30 -4.22
N ASP A 337 0.99 -8.18 -4.81
CA ASP A 337 0.67 -7.84 -6.19
C ASP A 337 1.23 -8.89 -7.17
N ILE A 338 2.50 -9.30 -6.99
CA ILE A 338 3.14 -10.37 -7.77
C ILE A 338 2.44 -11.72 -7.54
N ALA A 339 2.03 -11.99 -6.30
CA ALA A 339 1.34 -13.22 -5.92
C ALA A 339 0.02 -13.36 -6.68
N THR A 340 -0.78 -12.28 -6.71
CA THR A 340 -2.08 -12.25 -7.40
C THR A 340 -1.94 -12.52 -8.89
N GLU A 341 -0.89 -12.00 -9.54
CA GLU A 341 -0.63 -12.27 -10.95
C GLU A 341 -0.22 -13.74 -11.18
N ARG A 342 0.69 -14.27 -10.37
CA ARG A 342 1.15 -15.66 -10.49
C ARG A 342 0.04 -16.68 -10.23
N PHE A 343 -0.83 -16.42 -9.26
CA PHE A 343 -1.87 -17.37 -8.87
C PHE A 343 -2.96 -17.56 -9.93
N LYS A 344 -3.21 -16.56 -10.79
CA LYS A 344 -4.17 -16.69 -11.91
C LYS A 344 -3.81 -17.80 -12.90
N ASN A 345 -2.53 -18.17 -12.98
CA ASN A 345 -2.04 -19.19 -13.90
C ASN A 345 -2.08 -20.60 -13.32
N ILE A 346 -2.45 -20.77 -12.04
CA ILE A 346 -2.53 -22.09 -11.40
C ILE A 346 -3.77 -22.84 -11.92
N LYS A 347 -3.56 -24.02 -12.47
CA LYS A 347 -4.63 -24.93 -12.92
C LYS A 347 -4.46 -26.29 -12.25
N PHE A 348 -5.46 -26.73 -11.48
CA PHE A 348 -5.41 -28.02 -10.81
C PHE A 348 -5.73 -29.17 -11.78
N ASN A 349 -4.93 -30.24 -11.74
CA ASN A 349 -5.20 -31.46 -12.50
C ASN A 349 -5.25 -32.67 -11.56
N PHE A 350 -6.44 -33.25 -11.43
CA PHE A 350 -6.71 -34.36 -10.51
C PHE A 350 -6.67 -35.75 -11.18
N LYS A 351 -6.27 -35.84 -12.47
CA LYS A 351 -6.31 -37.10 -13.25
C LYS A 351 -5.04 -37.95 -13.15
N SER A 352 -4.04 -37.56 -12.37
CA SER A 352 -2.73 -38.24 -12.30
C SER A 352 -2.71 -39.37 -11.28
N LYS A 353 -1.85 -40.39 -11.48
CA LYS A 353 -1.63 -41.47 -10.49
C LYS A 353 -1.04 -40.94 -9.17
N ASN A 354 -0.23 -39.87 -9.22
CA ASN A 354 0.32 -39.18 -8.06
C ASN A 354 -0.31 -37.78 -7.91
N VAL A 355 -1.60 -37.74 -7.57
CA VAL A 355 -2.39 -36.51 -7.45
C VAL A 355 -1.76 -35.50 -6.49
N ILE A 356 -1.28 -35.96 -5.33
CA ILE A 356 -0.69 -35.10 -4.29
C ILE A 356 0.62 -34.47 -4.78
N GLY A 357 1.48 -35.26 -5.45
CA GLY A 357 2.71 -34.75 -6.06
C GLY A 357 2.43 -33.65 -7.08
N HIS A 358 1.49 -33.88 -8.01
CA HIS A 358 1.13 -32.86 -9.00
C HIS A 358 0.52 -31.60 -8.39
N ILE A 359 -0.37 -31.73 -7.40
CA ILE A 359 -0.93 -30.56 -6.70
C ILE A 359 0.17 -29.79 -5.97
N SER A 360 1.14 -30.50 -5.36
CA SER A 360 2.28 -29.84 -4.74
C SER A 360 3.11 -29.06 -5.76
N THR A 361 3.32 -29.56 -6.98
CA THR A 361 4.02 -28.79 -8.02
C THR A 361 3.24 -27.55 -8.45
N GLN A 362 1.91 -27.66 -8.58
CA GLN A 362 1.02 -26.57 -8.96
C GLN A 362 0.92 -25.48 -7.89
N LEU A 363 1.05 -25.85 -6.61
CA LEU A 363 1.09 -24.92 -5.47
C LEU A 363 2.50 -24.45 -5.11
N SER A 364 3.52 -24.76 -5.91
CA SER A 364 4.87 -24.24 -5.69
C SER A 364 4.95 -22.71 -5.62
N PRO A 365 4.21 -21.91 -6.42
CA PRO A 365 4.25 -20.45 -6.30
C PRO A 365 3.71 -19.98 -4.95
N LEU A 366 2.69 -20.66 -4.40
CA LEU A 366 2.13 -20.34 -3.08
C LEU A 366 3.16 -20.58 -1.99
N ARG A 367 3.80 -21.75 -1.97
CA ARG A 367 4.79 -22.10 -0.95
C ARG A 367 6.00 -21.17 -0.99
N GLN A 368 6.53 -20.86 -2.16
CA GLN A 368 7.67 -19.95 -2.32
C GLN A 368 7.36 -18.55 -1.78
N LEU A 369 6.20 -17.99 -2.15
CA LEU A 369 5.82 -16.65 -1.72
C LEU A 369 5.48 -16.61 -0.23
N LEU A 370 4.78 -17.62 0.30
CA LEU A 370 4.55 -17.77 1.74
C LEU A 370 5.87 -17.91 2.50
N PHE A 371 6.81 -18.70 1.98
CA PHE A 371 8.13 -18.87 2.61
C PHE A 371 8.86 -17.52 2.73
N ILE A 372 8.88 -16.72 1.66
CA ILE A 372 9.52 -15.40 1.66
C ILE A 372 8.88 -14.46 2.70
N THR A 373 7.55 -14.34 2.72
CA THR A 373 6.88 -13.42 3.64
C THR A 373 6.95 -13.89 5.09
N THR A 374 6.75 -15.19 5.34
CA THR A 374 6.81 -15.76 6.70
C THR A 374 8.22 -15.79 7.26
N CYS A 375 9.28 -15.85 6.44
CA CYS A 375 10.65 -15.65 6.93
C CYS A 375 10.80 -14.27 7.59
N ILE A 376 10.22 -13.22 6.99
CA ILE A 376 10.21 -11.88 7.58
C ILE A 376 9.39 -11.87 8.88
N GLY A 377 8.20 -12.49 8.87
CA GLY A 377 7.32 -12.61 10.05
C GLY A 377 7.96 -13.35 11.22
N VAL A 378 8.63 -14.48 10.96
CA VAL A 378 9.28 -15.32 11.98
C VAL A 378 10.52 -14.62 12.57
N ASN A 379 11.27 -13.87 11.77
CA ASN A 379 12.32 -13.01 12.30
C ASN A 379 11.76 -11.90 13.20
N ALA A 380 10.65 -11.27 12.79
CA ALA A 380 10.02 -10.22 13.57
C ALA A 380 9.52 -10.70 14.94
N ILE A 381 8.86 -11.86 15.01
CA ILE A 381 8.35 -12.42 16.28
C ILE A 381 9.47 -12.99 17.17
N SER A 382 10.52 -13.56 16.56
CA SER A 382 11.63 -14.16 17.29
C SER A 382 12.52 -13.09 17.91
N PHE A 383 12.96 -12.12 17.10
CA PHE A 383 13.94 -11.13 17.51
C PHE A 383 13.39 -9.79 17.95
N GLY A 384 12.19 -9.41 17.49
CA GLY A 384 11.63 -8.07 17.64
C GLY A 384 11.16 -7.72 19.06
N PRO A 385 10.19 -8.44 19.65
CA PRO A 385 9.64 -8.12 20.97
C PRO A 385 10.69 -7.92 22.08
N PRO A 386 11.75 -8.76 22.20
CA PRO A 386 12.75 -8.63 23.25
C PRO A 386 13.57 -7.32 23.22
N ILE A 387 13.72 -6.70 22.05
CA ILE A 387 14.49 -5.45 21.85
C ILE A 387 13.62 -4.24 21.51
N SER A 388 12.31 -4.34 21.75
CA SER A 388 11.35 -3.30 21.39
C SER A 388 11.70 -1.94 22.02
N SER A 389 12.13 -1.93 23.29
CA SER A 389 12.58 -0.73 24.00
C SER A 389 13.81 -0.09 23.35
N GLU A 390 14.83 -0.92 23.09
CA GLU A 390 16.10 -0.50 22.53
C GLU A 390 15.92 0.00 21.08
N LEU A 391 15.09 -0.68 20.29
CA LEU A 391 14.74 -0.24 18.92
C LEU A 391 14.04 1.11 18.92
N ILE A 392 13.06 1.33 19.79
CA ILE A 392 12.38 2.64 19.88
C ILE A 392 13.39 3.73 20.29
N ASN A 393 14.23 3.45 21.29
CA ASN A 393 15.25 4.39 21.75
C ASN A 393 16.23 4.76 20.64
N ILE A 394 16.77 3.76 19.93
CA ILE A 394 17.75 3.96 18.86
C ILE A 394 17.10 4.66 17.67
N ILE A 395 15.86 4.32 17.30
CA ILE A 395 15.23 4.86 16.09
C ILE A 395 14.67 6.25 16.37
N TYR A 396 13.81 6.41 17.38
CA TYR A 396 13.09 7.66 17.62
C TYR A 396 13.65 8.50 18.78
N GLY A 397 14.54 7.94 19.59
CA GLY A 397 15.13 8.61 20.75
C GLY A 397 14.42 8.26 22.08
N PRO A 398 15.04 8.63 23.22
CA PRO A 398 14.58 8.24 24.54
C PRO A 398 13.20 8.80 24.90
N LYS A 399 12.80 9.93 24.28
CA LYS A 399 11.49 10.56 24.51
C LYS A 399 10.29 9.67 24.15
N TRP A 400 10.49 8.65 23.32
CA TRP A 400 9.46 7.71 22.89
C TRP A 400 9.46 6.40 23.67
N VAL A 401 10.44 6.20 24.56
CA VAL A 401 10.58 4.99 25.37
C VAL A 401 9.68 5.13 26.60
N ASN A 402 8.48 4.60 26.51
CA ASN A 402 7.57 4.44 27.64
C ASN A 402 6.92 3.04 27.57
N GLU A 403 6.37 2.57 28.69
CA GLU A 403 5.83 1.20 28.79
C GLU A 403 4.76 0.94 27.72
N ASN A 404 3.83 1.88 27.52
CA ASN A 404 2.77 1.75 26.51
C ASN A 404 3.33 1.60 25.10
N ASN A 405 4.37 2.34 24.74
CA ASN A 405 4.98 2.31 23.41
C ASN A 405 5.76 1.03 23.17
N ILE A 406 6.48 0.55 24.19
CA ILE A 406 7.17 -0.74 24.16
C ILE A 406 6.15 -1.86 23.94
N LEU A 407 5.05 -1.84 24.69
CA LEU A 407 3.98 -2.82 24.60
C LEU A 407 3.31 -2.77 23.21
N LEU A 408 2.89 -1.59 22.75
CA LEU A 408 2.31 -1.39 21.42
C LEU A 408 3.23 -1.86 20.29
N PHE A 409 4.54 -1.59 20.39
CA PHE A 409 5.48 -2.01 19.34
C PHE A 409 5.67 -3.52 19.35
N SER A 410 5.82 -4.13 20.54
CA SER A 410 5.91 -5.58 20.67
C SER A 410 4.67 -6.29 20.12
N ALA A 411 3.46 -5.79 20.42
CA ALA A 411 2.19 -6.30 19.91
C ALA A 411 2.11 -6.20 18.38
N ASN A 412 2.57 -5.08 17.80
CA ASN A 412 2.62 -4.95 16.35
C ASN A 412 3.62 -5.92 15.68
N LEU A 413 4.72 -6.27 16.33
CA LEU A 413 5.66 -7.27 15.80
C LEU A 413 5.05 -8.67 15.77
N TYR A 414 4.20 -9.00 16.75
CA TYR A 414 3.36 -10.22 16.69
C TYR A 414 2.35 -10.15 15.54
N LEU A 415 1.65 -9.02 15.39
CA LEU A 415 0.68 -8.79 14.31
C LEU A 415 1.32 -8.89 12.91
N LEU A 416 2.55 -8.40 12.76
CA LEU A 416 3.32 -8.49 11.50
C LEU A 416 3.51 -9.94 11.02
N SER A 417 3.67 -10.88 11.96
CA SER A 417 3.74 -12.30 11.62
C SER A 417 2.42 -12.83 11.05
N LEU A 418 1.27 -12.41 11.59
CA LEU A 418 -0.04 -12.79 11.06
C LEU A 418 -0.27 -12.19 9.66
N LEU A 419 0.08 -10.92 9.48
CA LEU A 419 0.00 -10.23 8.19
C LEU A 419 0.83 -10.94 7.10
N SER A 420 1.99 -11.47 7.46
CA SER A 420 2.86 -12.19 6.53
C SER A 420 2.22 -13.46 5.92
N LEU A 421 1.33 -14.11 6.67
CA LEU A 421 0.53 -15.26 6.20
C LEU A 421 -0.71 -14.79 5.45
N HIS A 422 -1.45 -13.86 6.06
CA HIS A 422 -2.75 -13.40 5.57
C HIS A 422 -2.68 -12.85 4.14
N GLY A 423 -1.73 -11.96 3.85
CA GLY A 423 -1.67 -11.27 2.56
C GLY A 423 -1.55 -12.21 1.35
N ILE A 424 -0.67 -13.22 1.44
CA ILE A 424 -0.48 -14.21 0.36
C ILE A 424 -1.67 -15.17 0.24
N MET A 425 -2.23 -15.59 1.38
CA MET A 425 -3.39 -16.48 1.39
C MET A 425 -4.65 -15.81 0.82
N GLU A 426 -4.88 -14.55 1.18
CA GLU A 426 -5.99 -13.75 0.66
C GLU A 426 -5.81 -13.47 -0.84
N SER A 427 -4.59 -13.17 -1.28
CA SER A 427 -4.27 -13.02 -2.70
C SER A 427 -4.62 -14.27 -3.51
N LEU A 428 -4.38 -15.45 -2.95
CA LEU A 428 -4.77 -16.72 -3.57
C LEU A 428 -6.28 -16.92 -3.61
N LEU A 429 -7.00 -16.59 -2.52
CA LEU A 429 -8.47 -16.62 -2.48
C LEU A 429 -9.07 -15.73 -3.58
N PHE A 430 -8.58 -14.51 -3.75
CA PHE A 430 -9.10 -13.59 -4.77
C PHE A 430 -8.71 -14.00 -6.20
N SER A 431 -7.59 -14.71 -6.36
CA SER A 431 -7.12 -15.15 -7.68
C SER A 431 -7.83 -16.40 -8.20
N LEU A 432 -8.14 -17.35 -7.30
CA LEU A 432 -8.71 -18.65 -7.66
C LEU A 432 -10.18 -18.83 -7.24
N GLY A 433 -10.66 -18.00 -6.31
CA GLY A 433 -11.99 -18.15 -5.72
C GLY A 433 -13.11 -17.80 -6.70
N GLY A 434 -14.16 -18.63 -6.71
CA GLY A 434 -15.38 -18.33 -7.46
C GLY A 434 -16.15 -17.15 -6.88
N VAL A 435 -17.01 -16.52 -7.69
CA VAL A 435 -17.79 -15.32 -7.31
C VAL A 435 -18.54 -15.50 -5.98
N LEU A 436 -19.13 -16.68 -5.74
CA LEU A 436 -19.85 -17.01 -4.51
C LEU A 436 -18.94 -17.10 -3.27
N GLN A 437 -17.78 -17.74 -3.40
CA GLN A 437 -16.82 -17.89 -2.29
C GLN A 437 -16.23 -16.55 -1.90
N VAL A 438 -15.82 -15.75 -2.89
CA VAL A 438 -15.30 -14.40 -2.67
C VAL A 438 -16.39 -13.49 -2.06
N SER A 439 -17.64 -13.63 -2.51
CA SER A 439 -18.78 -12.91 -1.90
C SER A 439 -18.99 -13.30 -0.44
N LYS A 440 -18.92 -14.59 -0.11
CA LYS A 440 -19.03 -15.09 1.28
C LYS A 440 -17.90 -14.56 2.16
N TYR A 441 -16.66 -14.57 1.66
CA TYR A 441 -15.52 -14.00 2.37
C TYR A 441 -15.68 -12.50 2.64
N ARG A 442 -16.12 -11.72 1.65
CA ARG A 442 -16.38 -10.27 1.82
C ARG A 442 -17.45 -10.00 2.88
N LYS A 443 -18.54 -10.77 2.90
CA LYS A 443 -19.60 -10.65 3.93
C LYS A 443 -19.06 -11.00 5.32
N MET A 444 -18.30 -12.08 5.44
CA MET A 444 -17.65 -12.47 6.70
C MET A 444 -16.69 -11.38 7.19
N SER A 445 -15.86 -10.83 6.30
CA SER A 445 -14.92 -9.76 6.64
C SER A 445 -15.65 -8.49 7.09
N LEU A 446 -16.82 -8.18 6.52
CA LEU A 446 -17.67 -7.09 6.98
C LEU A 446 -18.24 -7.34 8.38
N CYS A 447 -18.70 -8.56 8.68
CA CYS A 447 -19.12 -8.92 10.04
C CYS A 447 -17.96 -8.79 11.04
N LEU A 448 -16.77 -9.30 10.70
CA LEU A 448 -15.58 -9.17 11.53
C LEU A 448 -15.17 -7.72 11.75
N PHE A 449 -15.40 -6.84 10.77
CA PHE A 449 -15.17 -5.40 10.93
C PHE A 449 -16.08 -4.77 11.99
N PHE A 450 -17.36 -5.14 12.03
CA PHE A 450 -18.26 -4.67 13.09
C PHE A 450 -17.89 -5.25 14.46
N ILE A 451 -17.49 -6.52 14.52
CA ILE A 451 -16.94 -7.14 15.74
C ILE A 451 -15.66 -6.40 16.18
N HIS A 452 -14.82 -6.01 15.23
CA HIS A 452 -13.59 -5.29 15.50
C HIS A 452 -13.86 -3.94 16.17
N ILE A 453 -14.80 -3.17 15.61
CA ILE A 453 -15.28 -1.92 16.19
C ILE A 453 -15.86 -2.17 17.59
N PHE A 454 -16.75 -3.15 17.73
CA PHE A 454 -17.38 -3.49 19.01
C PHE A 454 -16.33 -3.79 20.09
N ASN A 455 -15.34 -4.65 19.78
CA ASN A 455 -14.25 -4.97 20.70
C ASN A 455 -13.44 -3.73 21.11
N ILE A 456 -13.20 -2.78 20.19
CA ILE A 456 -12.50 -1.54 20.50
C ILE A 456 -13.31 -0.68 21.47
N PHE A 457 -14.61 -0.55 21.24
CA PHE A 457 -15.50 0.18 22.16
C PHE A 457 -15.56 -0.48 23.54
N THR A 458 -15.71 -1.81 23.60
CA THR A 458 -15.83 -2.55 24.88
C THR A 458 -14.55 -2.52 25.71
N PHE A 459 -13.38 -2.59 25.07
CA PHE A 459 -12.09 -2.64 25.78
C PHE A 459 -11.27 -1.35 25.62
N ARG A 460 -11.95 -0.21 25.46
CA ARG A 460 -11.33 1.11 25.27
C ARG A 460 -10.37 1.47 26.41
N ASP A 461 -10.71 1.12 27.64
CA ASP A 461 -9.94 1.46 28.85
C ASP A 461 -8.52 0.88 28.87
N LYS A 462 -8.25 -0.14 28.05
CA LYS A 462 -6.91 -0.73 27.90
C LYS A 462 -5.99 0.07 26.95
N GLY A 463 -6.48 1.17 26.36
CA GLY A 463 -5.75 2.02 25.44
C GLY A 463 -5.64 1.45 24.02
N CYS A 464 -4.78 2.03 23.18
CA CYS A 464 -4.67 1.68 21.76
C CYS A 464 -4.25 0.22 21.48
N ILE A 465 -3.78 -0.51 22.49
CA ILE A 465 -3.42 -1.93 22.35
C ILE A 465 -4.63 -2.79 21.98
N THR A 466 -5.83 -2.39 22.39
CA THR A 466 -7.08 -3.06 22.07
C THR A 466 -7.30 -3.16 20.56
N ILE A 467 -6.89 -2.14 19.80
CA ILE A 467 -7.00 -2.14 18.34
C ILE A 467 -6.15 -3.28 17.76
N LEU A 468 -4.93 -3.47 18.26
CA LEU A 468 -4.01 -4.51 17.78
C LEU A 468 -4.51 -5.91 18.13
N PHE A 469 -5.04 -6.12 19.34
CA PHE A 469 -5.63 -7.40 19.73
C PHE A 469 -6.88 -7.72 18.91
N SER A 470 -7.76 -6.74 18.73
CA SER A 470 -8.98 -6.89 17.94
C SER A 470 -8.65 -7.18 16.47
N ASN A 471 -7.62 -6.51 15.91
CA ASN A 471 -7.15 -6.77 14.56
C ASN A 471 -6.51 -8.17 14.44
N SER A 472 -5.72 -8.59 15.42
CA SER A 472 -5.16 -9.95 15.47
C SER A 472 -6.24 -11.02 15.44
N PHE A 473 -7.35 -10.82 16.14
CA PHE A 473 -8.51 -11.73 16.12
C PHE A 473 -9.16 -11.79 14.72
N THR A 474 -9.38 -10.63 14.10
CA THR A 474 -9.93 -10.55 12.73
C THR A 474 -9.04 -11.26 11.72
N LEU A 475 -7.74 -10.97 11.71
CA LEU A 475 -6.78 -11.59 10.80
C LEU A 475 -6.68 -13.09 11.02
N THR A 476 -6.66 -13.55 12.28
CA THR A 476 -6.61 -14.99 12.59
C THR A 476 -7.84 -15.71 12.01
N THR A 477 -9.03 -15.13 12.17
CA THR A 477 -10.27 -15.70 11.61
C THR A 477 -10.24 -15.71 10.08
N GLN A 478 -9.74 -14.64 9.45
CA GLN A 478 -9.57 -14.58 7.99
C GLN A 478 -8.56 -15.60 7.47
N ILE A 479 -7.44 -15.80 8.19
CA ILE A 479 -6.44 -16.84 7.88
C ILE A 479 -7.09 -18.23 7.94
N ILE A 480 -7.85 -18.53 9.00
CA ILE A 480 -8.57 -19.81 9.13
C ILE A 480 -9.54 -20.02 7.96
N TYR A 481 -10.26 -18.98 7.53
CA TYR A 481 -11.13 -19.07 6.36
C TYR A 481 -10.34 -19.35 5.08
N CYS A 482 -9.22 -18.66 4.86
CA CYS A 482 -8.38 -18.88 3.68
C CYS A 482 -7.79 -20.30 3.67
N PHE A 483 -7.40 -20.84 4.83
CA PHE A 483 -7.01 -22.24 4.95
C PHE A 483 -8.15 -23.18 4.54
N SER A 484 -9.37 -22.93 5.04
CA SER A 484 -10.58 -23.69 4.67
C SER A 484 -10.85 -23.66 3.16
N PHE A 485 -10.65 -22.50 2.51
CA PHE A 485 -10.75 -22.37 1.07
C PHE A 485 -9.73 -23.24 0.31
N ILE A 486 -8.46 -23.20 0.72
CA ILE A 486 -7.41 -24.02 0.09
C ILE A 486 -7.71 -25.51 0.27
N PHE A 487 -8.21 -25.91 1.44
CA PHE A 487 -8.68 -27.28 1.64
C PHE A 487 -9.82 -27.65 0.71
N SER A 488 -10.77 -26.74 0.47
CA SER A 488 -11.84 -26.96 -0.49
C SER A 488 -11.32 -27.15 -1.92
N LEU A 489 -10.23 -26.48 -2.31
CA LEU A 489 -9.61 -26.66 -3.63
C LEU A 489 -8.97 -28.04 -3.79
N ILE A 490 -8.35 -28.57 -2.73
CA ILE A 490 -7.60 -29.83 -2.78
C ILE A 490 -8.49 -31.03 -2.41
N LYS A 491 -9.66 -30.79 -1.81
CA LYS A 491 -10.66 -31.82 -1.43
C LYS A 491 -10.95 -32.87 -2.53
N PRO A 492 -11.01 -32.54 -3.83
CA PRO A 492 -11.21 -33.53 -4.90
C PRO A 492 -10.08 -34.56 -5.03
N ALA A 493 -8.89 -34.30 -4.48
CA ALA A 493 -7.73 -35.18 -4.55
C ALA A 493 -7.75 -36.36 -3.57
N PHE A 494 -8.57 -36.30 -2.50
CA PHE A 494 -8.53 -37.27 -1.41
C PHE A 494 -9.69 -38.26 -1.47
N ASN A 495 -9.35 -39.55 -1.39
CA ASN A 495 -10.30 -40.67 -1.44
C ASN A 495 -11.07 -40.81 -0.10
N ASN A 496 -12.33 -41.26 -0.13
CA ASN A 496 -13.28 -41.08 0.97
C ASN A 496 -12.94 -41.81 2.28
N LYS A 497 -12.18 -42.92 2.25
CA LYS A 497 -12.00 -43.78 3.45
C LYS A 497 -11.03 -43.22 4.52
N ASN A 498 -10.06 -42.36 4.17
CA ASN A 498 -9.06 -41.80 5.12
C ASN A 498 -8.84 -40.28 4.92
N LYS A 499 -9.93 -39.56 4.63
CA LYS A 499 -9.90 -38.19 4.13
C LYS A 499 -9.22 -37.19 5.09
N LEU A 500 -9.55 -37.25 6.39
CA LEU A 500 -9.03 -36.35 7.41
C LEU A 500 -7.54 -36.58 7.69
N LEU A 501 -7.13 -37.84 7.86
CA LEU A 501 -5.74 -38.20 8.13
C LEU A 501 -4.81 -37.86 6.95
N GLN A 502 -5.28 -38.08 5.71
CA GLN A 502 -4.53 -37.71 4.50
C GLN A 502 -4.48 -36.18 4.31
N LEU A 503 -5.55 -35.46 4.68
CA LEU A 503 -5.55 -34.01 4.73
C LEU A 503 -4.52 -33.48 5.72
N VAL A 504 -4.53 -33.96 6.97
CA VAL A 504 -3.59 -33.48 8.00
C VAL A 504 -2.14 -33.76 7.60
N LYS A 505 -1.84 -34.95 7.03
CA LYS A 505 -0.49 -35.30 6.59
C LYS A 505 0.00 -34.50 5.38
N SER A 506 -0.90 -34.00 4.54
CA SER A 506 -0.55 -33.25 3.32
C SER A 506 -0.36 -31.75 3.55
N ILE A 507 -0.91 -31.17 4.62
CA ILE A 507 -0.73 -29.75 4.98
C ILE A 507 0.73 -29.29 4.94
N PRO A 508 1.68 -29.92 5.66
CA PRO A 508 3.07 -29.45 5.66
C PRO A 508 3.69 -29.56 4.26
N ILE A 509 3.31 -30.56 3.45
CA ILE A 509 3.82 -30.75 2.09
C ILE A 509 3.28 -29.67 1.14
N LEU A 510 2.07 -29.17 1.39
CA LEU A 510 1.37 -28.22 0.53
C LEU A 510 1.72 -26.76 0.84
N PHE A 511 2.05 -26.44 2.10
CA PHE A 511 2.26 -25.06 2.56
C PHE A 511 3.71 -24.74 2.94
N ILE A 512 4.51 -25.72 3.37
CA ILE A 512 5.90 -25.50 3.78
C ILE A 512 6.80 -25.87 2.61
N GLU A 513 7.64 -24.93 2.19
CA GLU A 513 8.59 -25.20 1.11
C GLU A 513 9.58 -26.29 1.52
N ASN A 514 9.90 -27.20 0.59
CA ASN A 514 10.86 -28.27 0.86
C ASN A 514 12.20 -27.66 1.31
N ASP A 515 12.89 -28.32 2.25
CA ASP A 515 14.15 -27.83 2.86
C ASP A 515 14.07 -26.49 3.63
N SER A 516 12.88 -25.88 3.84
CA SER A 516 12.75 -24.63 4.61
C SER A 516 12.69 -24.80 6.13
N ARG A 517 12.34 -26.00 6.62
CA ARG A 517 12.28 -26.33 8.07
C ARG A 517 13.53 -25.94 8.87
N PRO A 518 14.78 -26.23 8.42
CA PRO A 518 15.97 -25.81 9.17
C PRO A 518 16.05 -24.30 9.36
N ILE A 519 15.56 -23.50 8.40
CA ILE A 519 15.58 -22.03 8.50
C ILE A 519 14.66 -21.57 9.62
N TYR A 520 13.41 -22.05 9.64
CA TYR A 520 12.47 -21.70 10.70
C TYR A 520 12.97 -22.14 12.08
N LEU A 521 13.47 -23.37 12.20
CA LEU A 521 14.00 -23.89 13.45
C LEU A 521 15.20 -23.07 13.94
N LEU A 522 16.12 -22.71 13.03
CA LEU A 522 17.30 -21.93 13.36
C LEU A 522 16.95 -20.50 13.82
N VAL A 523 15.99 -19.85 13.16
CA VAL A 523 15.52 -18.51 13.55
C VAL A 523 14.81 -18.55 14.91
N ILE A 524 13.92 -19.53 15.13
CA ILE A 524 13.22 -19.69 16.42
C ILE A 524 14.21 -20.00 17.53
N PHE A 525 15.15 -20.93 17.30
CA PHE A 525 16.22 -21.24 18.25
C PHE A 525 17.08 -20.01 18.56
N GLY A 526 17.46 -19.24 17.53
CA GLY A 526 18.14 -17.97 17.66
C GLY A 526 17.39 -16.97 18.55
N GLY A 527 16.08 -16.84 18.37
CA GLY A 527 15.21 -16.01 19.21
C GLY A 527 15.15 -16.48 20.66
N ILE A 528 15.12 -17.79 20.90
CA ILE A 528 15.18 -18.35 22.27
C ILE A 528 16.53 -18.01 22.92
N VAL A 529 17.63 -18.22 22.21
CA VAL A 529 18.99 -17.87 22.68
C VAL A 529 19.09 -16.38 22.99
N GLN A 530 18.55 -15.52 22.13
CA GLN A 530 18.49 -14.07 22.35
C GLN A 530 17.68 -13.73 23.61
N ARG A 531 16.50 -14.34 23.83
CA ARG A 531 15.72 -14.09 25.05
C ARG A 531 16.45 -14.52 26.32
N LEU A 532 17.10 -15.69 26.29
CA LEU A 532 17.89 -16.19 27.42
C LEU A 532 19.08 -15.28 27.72
N THR A 533 19.84 -14.89 26.70
CA THR A 533 20.99 -13.98 26.87
C THR A 533 20.57 -12.62 27.43
N LEU A 534 19.49 -12.04 26.92
CA LEU A 534 18.94 -10.79 27.45
C LEU A 534 18.44 -10.93 28.89
N PHE A 535 17.85 -12.07 29.26
CA PHE A 535 17.46 -12.36 30.64
C PHE A 535 18.68 -12.39 31.57
N PHE A 536 19.76 -13.06 31.19
CA PHE A 536 21.00 -13.07 31.96
C PHE A 536 21.64 -11.68 32.08
N ILE A 537 21.68 -10.90 31.00
CA ILE A 537 22.22 -9.52 31.02
C ILE A 537 21.41 -8.64 31.98
N LYS A 538 20.08 -8.72 31.94
CA LYS A 538 19.20 -7.95 32.85
C LYS A 538 19.42 -8.34 34.31
N ASN A 539 19.58 -9.62 34.61
CA ASN A 539 19.88 -10.08 35.97
C ASN A 539 21.26 -9.62 36.46
N LEU A 540 22.29 -9.63 35.59
CA LEU A 540 23.63 -9.14 35.92
C LEU A 540 23.66 -7.61 36.11
N ASN A 541 22.85 -6.87 35.36
CA ASN A 541 22.66 -5.42 35.56
C ASN A 541 22.04 -5.13 36.93
N HIS A 542 21.05 -5.94 37.37
CA HIS A 542 20.47 -5.81 38.71
C HIS A 542 21.51 -6.07 39.81
N SER A 543 22.51 -6.92 39.54
CA SER A 543 23.68 -7.15 40.39
C SER A 543 24.74 -6.02 40.31
N LYS A 544 24.51 -4.93 39.57
CA LYS A 544 25.45 -3.82 39.28
C LYS A 544 26.80 -4.25 38.66
N LYS A 545 26.90 -5.46 38.10
CA LYS A 545 28.15 -5.98 37.53
C LYS A 545 28.45 -5.45 36.12
N ILE A 546 27.45 -4.91 35.42
CA ILE A 546 27.54 -4.46 34.03
C ILE A 546 26.84 -3.09 33.89
N PRO A 547 27.39 -2.15 33.09
CA PRO A 547 26.73 -0.87 32.82
C PRO A 547 25.43 -1.07 32.02
N ASN A 548 24.35 -0.42 32.45
CA ASN A 548 23.04 -0.47 31.81
C ASN A 548 22.99 0.38 30.53
N ASN A 549 23.69 -0.07 29.48
CA ASN A 549 23.74 0.62 28.20
C ASN A 549 22.77 -0.03 27.18
N PRO A 550 21.69 0.65 26.75
CA PRO A 550 20.72 0.09 25.79
C PRO A 550 21.37 -0.24 24.43
N ILE A 551 22.44 0.45 24.07
CA ILE A 551 23.20 0.20 22.84
C ILE A 551 23.91 -1.16 22.93
N PHE A 552 24.48 -1.50 24.08
CA PHE A 552 25.14 -2.79 24.29
C PHE A 552 24.14 -3.95 24.16
N ILE A 553 22.98 -3.82 24.83
CA ILE A 553 21.89 -4.79 24.76
C ILE A 553 21.43 -5.00 23.32
N PHE A 554 21.26 -3.91 22.56
CA PHE A 554 20.91 -3.97 21.16
C PHE A 554 21.99 -4.65 20.31
N ILE A 555 23.27 -4.32 20.49
CA ILE A 555 24.37 -4.91 19.72
C ILE A 555 24.47 -6.42 19.94
N VAL A 556 24.38 -6.89 21.19
CA VAL A 556 24.43 -8.33 21.50
C VAL A 556 23.26 -9.05 20.82
N SER A 557 22.05 -8.51 20.97
CA SER A 557 20.87 -9.06 20.30
C SER A 557 21.00 -9.06 18.78
N PHE A 558 21.46 -7.95 18.20
CA PHE A 558 21.65 -7.80 16.77
C PHE A 558 22.70 -8.77 16.24
N ALA A 559 23.78 -9.02 16.97
CA ALA A 559 24.79 -10.01 16.61
C ALA A 559 24.19 -11.44 16.55
N ILE A 560 23.33 -11.81 17.51
CA ILE A 560 22.63 -13.11 17.50
C ILE A 560 21.68 -13.20 16.29
N ALA A 561 20.88 -12.16 16.03
CA ALA A 561 19.98 -12.09 14.88
C ALA A 561 20.74 -12.13 13.54
N LEU A 562 21.90 -11.46 13.46
CA LEU A 562 22.75 -11.45 12.27
C LEU A 562 23.41 -12.80 12.03
N PHE A 563 23.97 -13.43 13.07
CA PHE A 563 24.59 -14.75 12.96
C PHE A 563 23.57 -15.82 12.52
N THR A 564 22.37 -15.80 13.11
CA THR A 564 21.27 -16.70 12.74
C THR A 564 20.78 -16.44 11.32
N SER A 565 20.66 -15.17 10.91
CA SER A 565 20.34 -14.80 9.53
C SER A 565 21.41 -15.28 8.55
N ILE A 566 22.71 -15.11 8.85
CA ILE A 566 23.81 -15.59 8.01
C ILE A 566 23.80 -17.11 7.89
N ALA A 567 23.60 -17.83 9.00
CA ALA A 567 23.50 -19.28 9.00
C ALA A 567 22.29 -19.80 8.19
N SER A 568 21.25 -18.98 8.03
CA SER A 568 20.09 -19.29 7.17
C SER A 568 20.33 -19.04 5.67
N ILE A 569 21.39 -18.32 5.27
CA ILE A 569 21.67 -18.00 3.86
C ILE A 569 21.92 -19.25 3.00
N PRO A 570 22.79 -20.20 3.38
CA PRO A 570 23.03 -21.39 2.56
C PRO A 570 21.77 -22.22 2.24
N PRO A 571 20.91 -22.59 3.22
CA PRO A 571 19.67 -23.29 2.91
C PRO A 571 18.68 -22.42 2.13
N PHE A 572 18.65 -21.10 2.38
CA PHE A 572 17.81 -20.17 1.63
C PHE A 572 18.21 -20.10 0.13
N LEU A 573 19.51 -19.99 -0.15
CA LEU A 573 20.04 -20.00 -1.51
C LEU A 573 19.83 -21.35 -2.20
N LYS A 574 19.90 -22.46 -1.46
CA LYS A 574 19.59 -23.80 -2.00
C LYS A 574 18.15 -23.85 -2.50
N ILE A 575 17.19 -23.36 -1.71
CA ILE A 575 15.77 -23.29 -2.08
C ILE A 575 15.56 -22.38 -3.31
N LEU A 576 16.21 -21.22 -3.35
CA LEU A 576 16.13 -20.31 -4.50
C LEU A 576 16.71 -20.92 -5.80
N LYS A 577 17.80 -21.69 -5.71
CA LYS A 577 18.39 -22.38 -6.88
C LYS A 577 17.51 -23.53 -7.38
N THR A 578 16.94 -24.34 -6.48
CA THR A 578 16.04 -25.43 -6.86
C THR A 578 14.77 -24.91 -7.53
N THR A 579 14.29 -23.74 -7.14
CA THR A 579 13.07 -23.13 -7.71
C THR A 579 13.30 -22.47 -9.08
N GLN A 580 14.52 -22.04 -9.40
CA GLN A 580 14.88 -21.60 -10.75
C GLN A 580 14.93 -22.77 -11.74
N LEU A 581 15.48 -23.92 -11.33
CA LEU A 581 15.60 -25.11 -12.16
C LEU A 581 14.24 -25.76 -12.51
N THR A 582 13.22 -25.60 -11.66
CA THR A 582 11.86 -26.10 -11.92
C THR A 582 11.04 -25.23 -12.87
N ASN A 583 11.46 -23.98 -13.14
CA ASN A 583 10.77 -23.06 -14.05
C ASN A 583 11.34 -23.07 -15.48
N THR A 584 12.47 -23.76 -15.71
CA THR A 584 13.13 -23.90 -17.02
C THR A 584 12.78 -25.20 -17.75
N HIS A 585 11.88 -26.01 -17.19
CA HIS A 585 11.27 -27.20 -17.80
C HIS A 585 9.75 -27.04 -17.75
#